data_AF-A0A9W7XJ44-F1
#
_entry.id   AF-A0A9W7XJ44-F1
#
_cell.length_a   1.000
_cell.length_b   1.000
_cell.length_c   1.000
_cell.angle_alpha   90.00
_cell.angle_beta   90.00
_cell.angle_gamma   90.00
#
_symmetry.space_group_name_H-M   'P 1'
#
loop_
_entity.id
_entity.type
_entity.pdbx_description
1 polymer ?
#
loop_
_entity_poly.entity_id
_entity_poly.type
_entity_poly.pdbx_seq_one_letter_code
_entity_poly.pdbx_strand_id
1 'polypeptide(L)'
;MSFRKGIFSFVGIMGIAVLLRYTIVPDEDKLVKSMSPELRADYERNKEKRREQHDTIMKQILENAKSDKPIWDVAPPKSESSK
;
A
#
# COMPACT_ATOMS: atom_id res chain seq x y z
N MET A 1 6.05 -37.82 -10.99
CA MET A 1 6.97 -37.60 -9.84
C MET A 1 7.59 -36.19 -9.88
N SER A 2 6.79 -35.11 -9.98
CA SER A 2 7.33 -33.73 -10.15
C SER A 2 6.71 -32.67 -9.24
N PHE A 3 5.61 -32.95 -8.52
CA PHE A 3 4.93 -31.95 -7.71
C PHE A 3 5.76 -31.49 -6.49
N ARG A 4 6.49 -32.42 -5.86
CA ARG A 4 7.34 -32.12 -4.68
C ARG A 4 8.48 -31.16 -5.03
N LYS A 5 9.08 -31.29 -6.21
CA LYS A 5 10.17 -30.40 -6.67
C LYS A 5 9.67 -28.97 -6.94
N GLY A 6 8.45 -28.82 -7.48
CA GLY A 6 7.83 -27.51 -7.71
C GLY A 6 7.57 -26.73 -6.42
N ILE A 7 7.10 -27.40 -5.36
CA ILE A 7 6.86 -26.76 -4.05
C ILE A 7 8.18 -26.25 -3.44
N PHE A 8 9.26 -27.04 -3.50
CA PHE A 8 10.56 -26.60 -2.97
C PHE A 8 11.13 -25.38 -3.71
N SER A 9 11.00 -25.34 -5.05
CA SER A 9 11.43 -24.16 -5.81
C SER A 9 10.59 -22.92 -5.47
N PHE A 10 9.27 -23.05 -5.33
CA PHE A 10 8.40 -21.93 -4.97
C PHE A 10 8.72 -21.37 -3.57
N VAL A 11 8.92 -22.24 -2.58
CA VAL A 11 9.31 -21.83 -1.22
C VAL A 11 10.69 -21.18 -1.22
N GLY A 12 11.64 -21.67 -2.01
CA GLY A 12 12.96 -21.05 -2.16
C GLY A 12 12.89 -19.64 -2.74
N ILE A 13 12.11 -19.44 -3.81
CA ILE A 13 11.93 -18.12 -4.44
C ILE A 13 11.23 -17.16 -3.47
N MET A 14 10.18 -17.61 -2.77
CA MET A 14 9.50 -16.77 -1.78
C MET A 14 10.38 -16.43 -0.57
N GLY A 15 11.19 -17.37 -0.09
CA GLY A 15 12.13 -17.13 1.00
C GLY A 15 13.16 -16.05 0.64
N ILE A 16 13.69 -16.10 -0.58
CA ILE A 16 14.63 -15.10 -1.10
C ILE A 16 13.95 -13.72 -1.25
N ALA A 17 12.72 -13.68 -1.76
CA ALA A 17 11.97 -12.44 -1.91
C ALA A 17 11.71 -11.75 -0.56
N VAL A 18 11.33 -12.53 0.46
CA VAL A 18 11.13 -12.01 1.83
C VAL A 18 12.44 -11.50 2.41
N LEU A 19 13.54 -12.26 2.25
CA LEU A 19 14.85 -11.84 2.74
C LEU A 19 15.29 -10.51 2.10
N LEU A 20 15.18 -10.41 0.77
CA LEU A 20 15.51 -9.18 0.03
C LEU A 20 14.66 -7.99 0.49
N ARG A 21 13.37 -8.21 0.76
CA ARG A 21 12.47 -7.18 1.28
C ARG A 21 12.97 -6.64 2.63
N TYR A 22 13.38 -7.51 3.55
CA TYR A 22 13.89 -7.09 4.86
C TYR A 22 15.28 -6.45 4.81
N THR A 23 16.12 -6.81 3.84
CA THR A 23 17.49 -6.24 3.75
C THR A 23 17.54 -4.93 2.98
N ILE A 24 16.71 -4.77 1.94
CA ILE A 24 16.80 -3.64 1.01
C ILE A 24 15.89 -2.49 1.45
N VAL A 25 14.73 -2.80 2.01
CA VAL A 25 13.75 -1.76 2.32
C VAL A 25 13.91 -1.32 3.77
N PRO A 26 14.33 -0.06 4.01
CA PRO A 26 14.43 0.46 5.36
C PRO A 26 13.04 0.51 6.00
N ASP A 27 12.98 0.11 7.26
CA ASP A 27 11.79 0.16 8.10
C ASP A 27 11.28 1.60 8.22
N GLU A 28 9.96 1.80 8.25
CA GLU A 28 9.34 3.14 8.23
C GLU A 28 9.85 4.00 9.40
N ASP A 29 10.03 3.39 10.56
CA ASP A 29 10.56 4.05 11.75
C ASP A 29 12.02 4.48 11.59
N LYS A 30 12.82 3.68 10.86
CA LYS A 30 14.22 4.02 10.54
C LYS A 30 14.29 5.13 9.51
N LEU A 31 13.38 5.15 8.54
CA LEU A 31 13.23 6.23 7.56
C LEU A 31 12.88 7.54 8.25
N VAL A 32 11.82 7.57 9.06
CA VAL A 32 11.42 8.75 9.83
C VAL A 32 12.54 9.20 10.76
N LYS A 33 13.29 8.27 11.36
CA LYS A 33 14.45 8.59 12.21
C LYS A 33 15.61 9.23 11.45
N SER A 34 15.85 8.81 10.22
CA SER A 34 16.86 9.38 9.34
C SER A 34 16.45 10.71 8.70
N MET A 35 15.16 11.05 8.70
CA MET A 35 14.67 12.32 8.18
C MET A 35 15.07 13.50 9.09
N SER A 36 15.34 14.65 8.45
CA SER A 36 15.54 15.92 9.15
C SER A 36 14.31 16.28 9.99
N PRO A 37 14.48 17.04 11.10
CA PRO A 37 13.36 17.40 11.98
C PRO A 37 12.24 18.17 11.26
N GLU A 38 12.58 18.93 10.21
CA GLU A 38 11.59 19.62 9.37
C GLU A 38 10.70 18.64 8.61
N LEU A 39 11.30 17.63 7.96
CA LEU A 39 10.58 16.68 7.13
C LEU A 39 9.67 15.77 7.96
N ARG A 40 10.01 15.53 9.23
CA ARG A 40 9.16 14.81 10.19
C ARG A 40 7.90 15.61 10.52
N ALA A 41 8.03 16.91 10.78
CA ALA A 41 6.88 17.77 11.04
C ALA A 41 5.93 17.82 9.82
N ASP A 42 6.48 17.92 8.61
CA ASP A 42 5.68 17.84 7.38
C ASP A 42 5.03 16.47 7.18
N TYR A 43 5.76 15.39 7.48
CA TYR A 43 5.22 14.05 7.39
C TYR A 43 4.06 13.84 8.37
N GLU A 44 4.19 14.29 9.62
CA GLU A 44 3.16 14.22 10.65
C GLU A 44 1.93 15.04 10.25
N ARG A 45 2.10 16.30 9.82
CA ARG A 45 1.02 17.16 9.32
C ARG A 45 0.24 16.53 8.16
N ASN A 46 0.94 15.80 7.28
CA ASN A 46 0.32 15.17 6.12
C ASN A 46 -0.22 13.76 6.40
N LYS A 47 0.16 13.13 7.51
CA LYS A 47 -0.25 11.77 7.86
C LYS A 47 -1.75 11.69 8.10
N GLU A 48 -2.31 12.68 8.79
CA GLU A 48 -3.75 12.76 9.07
C GLU A 48 -4.55 12.95 7.78
N LYS A 49 -4.14 13.90 6.93
CA LYS A 49 -4.76 14.12 5.62
C LYS A 49 -4.76 12.87 4.75
N ARG A 50 -3.66 12.10 4.73
CA ARG A 50 -3.61 10.83 3.98
C ARG A 50 -4.59 9.80 4.52
N ARG A 51 -4.79 9.73 5.84
CA ARG A 51 -5.77 8.82 6.46
C ARG A 51 -7.19 9.19 6.10
N GLU A 52 -7.54 10.47 6.22
CA GLU A 52 -8.86 10.99 5.86
C GLU A 52 -9.20 10.76 4.38
N GLN A 53 -8.22 10.98 3.50
CA GLN A 53 -8.34 10.66 2.07
C GLN A 53 -8.57 9.17 1.85
N HIS A 54 -7.80 8.31 2.52
CA HIS A 54 -7.96 6.87 2.43
C HIS A 54 -9.34 6.39 2.88
N ASP A 55 -9.84 6.93 3.99
CA ASP A 55 -11.15 6.59 4.53
C ASP A 55 -12.27 7.03 3.58
N THR A 56 -12.12 8.19 2.95
CA THR A 56 -13.08 8.71 1.96
C THR A 56 -13.09 7.84 0.70
N ILE A 57 -11.91 7.48 0.19
CA ILE A 57 -11.78 6.57 -0.96
C ILE A 57 -12.40 5.21 -0.62
N MET A 58 -12.14 4.69 0.58
CA MET A 58 -12.68 3.40 1.00
C MET A 58 -14.20 3.43 1.08
N LYS A 59 -14.79 4.50 1.60
CA LYS A 59 -16.25 4.69 1.59
C LYS A 59 -16.82 4.68 0.18
N GLN A 60 -16.20 5.42 -0.75
CA GLN A 60 -16.62 5.44 -2.16
C GLN A 60 -16.51 4.06 -2.83
N ILE A 61 -15.44 3.31 -2.54
CA ILE A 61 -15.28 1.93 -3.02
C ILE A 61 -16.38 1.04 -2.46
N LEU A 62 -16.70 1.14 -1.17
CA LEU A 62 -17.77 0.36 -0.54
C LEU A 62 -19.16 0.71 -1.08
N GLU A 63 -19.42 1.99 -1.35
CA GLU A 63 -20.66 2.44 -2.00
C GLU A 63 -20.75 1.94 -3.44
N ASN A 64 -19.67 2.03 -4.21
CA ASN A 64 -19.58 1.50 -5.57
C ASN A 64 -19.72 -0.02 -5.60
N ALA A 65 -19.17 -0.74 -4.62
CA ALA A 65 -19.28 -2.20 -4.53
C ALA A 65 -20.70 -2.68 -4.21
N LYS A 66 -21.53 -1.84 -3.59
CA LYS A 66 -22.97 -2.10 -3.35
C LYS A 66 -23.84 -1.75 -4.56
N SER A 67 -23.30 -1.02 -5.53
CA SER A 67 -24.00 -0.67 -6.75
C SER A 67 -23.96 -1.85 -7.72
N ASP A 68 -25.09 -2.16 -8.36
CA ASP A 68 -25.16 -3.18 -9.42
C ASP A 68 -24.45 -2.75 -10.73
N LYS A 69 -23.87 -1.55 -10.74
CA LYS A 69 -23.13 -1.04 -11.88
C LYS A 69 -21.76 -1.70 -11.97
N PRO A 70 -21.33 -2.11 -13.18
CA PRO A 70 -20.02 -2.70 -13.35
C PRO A 70 -18.91 -1.67 -13.08
N ILE A 71 -17.73 -2.16 -12.69
CA ILE A 71 -16.59 -1.35 -12.22
C ILE A 71 -16.16 -0.25 -13.23
N TRP A 72 -16.35 -0.47 -14.52
CA TRP A 72 -15.99 0.50 -15.57
C TRP A 72 -16.99 1.65 -15.75
N ASP A 73 -18.17 1.56 -15.13
CA ASP A 73 -19.26 2.56 -15.23
C ASP A 73 -19.49 3.32 -13.91
N VAL A 74 -18.78 2.94 -12.83
CA VAL A 74 -18.79 3.70 -11.57
C VAL A 74 -17.84 4.89 -11.65
N ALA A 75 -18.22 6.01 -11.02
CA ALA A 75 -17.33 7.17 -10.95
C ALA A 75 -16.04 6.78 -10.20
N PRO A 76 -14.86 7.15 -10.73
CA PRO A 76 -13.61 6.89 -10.04
C PRO A 76 -13.61 7.60 -8.69
N PRO A 77 -13.02 7.00 -7.65
CA PRO A 77 -12.95 7.64 -6.35
C PRO A 77 -12.25 8.99 -6.49
N LYS A 78 -12.84 10.04 -5.90
CA LYS A 78 -12.30 11.40 -6.01
C LYS A 78 -10.99 11.48 -5.23
N SER A 79 -9.87 11.45 -5.95
CA SER A 79 -8.59 11.88 -5.40
C SER A 79 -8.51 13.40 -5.48
N GLU A 80 -8.61 14.10 -4.34
CA GLU A 80 -8.50 15.56 -4.22
C GLU A 80 -7.14 16.16 -4.66
N SER A 81 -6.22 15.34 -5.18
CA SER A 81 -4.89 15.73 -5.66
C SER A 81 -4.85 16.28 -7.10
N SER A 82 -6.01 16.57 -7.72
CA SER A 82 -6.06 17.19 -9.06
C SER A 82 -6.69 18.58 -8.97
N LYS A 83 -5.83 19.57 -8.69
CA LYS A 83 -6.02 20.97 -9.03
C LYS A 83 -4.70 21.56 -9.50
#